data_AF-A0AAN0RG96-F1
#
_entry.id   AF-A0AAN0RG96-F1
#
_cell.length_a   1.000
_cell.length_b   1.000
_cell.length_c   1.000
_cell.angle_alpha   90.00
_cell.angle_beta   90.00
_cell.angle_gamma   90.00
#
_symmetry.space_group_name_H-M   'P 1'
#
loop_
_entity.id
_entity.type
_entity.pdbx_description
1 polymer ?
#
loop_
_entity_poly.entity_id
_entity_poly.type
_entity_poly.pdbx_seq_one_letter_code
_entity_poly.pdbx_strand_id
1 'polypeptide(L)'
;MEYETKKGLMATNAQPTKRTPVLAEFLNSLAPQQPLTLEQRLAALTDSDRTFMMQLSRMVQAVMQMRIAAGDQSQGYYDLVTQMYGKVSPSKRRLVAEILDASDPLDFEPTHIKKPREDVTSSFYDSPEMQVAPKEPQQMNADFLERLTQSESSGDSNAEITIKDGRRYVGALQFGDARLLDYKKATGSSFTQDEFKADSALQDKVAAWHIADIDKTIDGLGINTDGYDRDGLRAVAHLGGKHGMKKFVRSNGEYNPSDELGTSLQDYYDKFAVQS
;
A
#
# COMPACT_ATOMS: atom_id res chain seq x y z
N MET A 1 -7.07 -47.97 -55.28
CA MET A 1 -6.96 -48.30 -53.84
C MET A 1 -7.23 -47.03 -53.09
N GLU A 2 -8.23 -47.00 -52.23
CA GLU A 2 -8.21 -46.35 -50.90
C GLU A 2 -9.64 -46.23 -50.35
N TYR A 3 -9.91 -47.18 -49.46
CA TYR A 3 -10.77 -47.20 -48.27
C TYR A 3 -12.05 -46.35 -48.20
N GLU A 4 -13.18 -47.07 -48.14
CA GLU A 4 -14.29 -46.69 -47.28
C GLU A 4 -13.87 -46.74 -45.80
N THR A 5 -14.18 -45.69 -45.03
CA THR A 5 -14.34 -45.80 -43.58
C THR A 5 -15.70 -45.26 -43.15
N LYS A 6 -16.52 -46.23 -42.74
CA LYS A 6 -17.78 -46.23 -41.98
C LYS A 6 -18.07 -44.98 -41.13
N LYS A 7 -19.34 -44.57 -41.18
CA LYS A 7 -20.05 -43.67 -40.25
C LYS A 7 -19.71 -43.96 -38.78
N GLY A 8 -19.21 -42.95 -38.08
CA GLY A 8 -19.23 -42.87 -36.62
C GLY A 8 -20.47 -42.12 -36.13
N LEU A 9 -21.29 -42.80 -35.33
CA LEU A 9 -22.40 -42.25 -34.56
C LEU A 9 -21.86 -41.34 -33.45
N MET A 10 -21.87 -40.03 -33.64
CA MET A 10 -22.04 -39.04 -32.55
C MET A 10 -22.44 -37.70 -33.19
N ALA A 11 -23.74 -37.52 -33.41
CA ALA A 11 -24.29 -36.18 -33.55
C ALA A 11 -24.13 -35.48 -32.19
N THR A 12 -23.14 -34.60 -32.04
CA THR A 12 -23.21 -33.56 -31.03
C THR A 12 -23.54 -32.26 -31.75
N ASN A 13 -24.85 -32.00 -31.89
CA ASN A 13 -25.38 -30.65 -31.95
C ASN A 13 -25.00 -29.97 -30.62
N ALA A 14 -23.78 -29.48 -30.51
CA ALA A 14 -23.42 -28.50 -29.50
C ALA A 14 -23.45 -27.15 -30.19
N GLN A 15 -24.61 -26.48 -30.14
CA GLN A 15 -24.64 -25.02 -30.30
C GLN A 15 -23.56 -24.43 -29.39
N PRO A 16 -22.82 -23.38 -29.81
CA PRO A 16 -21.93 -22.69 -28.90
C PRO A 16 -22.78 -22.23 -27.72
N THR A 17 -22.58 -22.86 -26.57
CA THR A 17 -23.28 -22.53 -25.33
C THR A 17 -23.06 -21.05 -25.13
N LYS A 18 -24.15 -20.27 -25.20
CA LYS A 18 -24.13 -18.85 -24.84
C LYS A 18 -23.45 -18.77 -23.48
N ARG A 19 -22.24 -18.20 -23.45
CA ARG A 19 -21.49 -17.99 -22.22
C ARG A 19 -22.43 -17.27 -21.26
N THR A 20 -22.56 -17.79 -20.04
CA THR A 20 -23.36 -17.11 -19.04
C THR A 20 -22.76 -15.72 -18.79
N PRO A 21 -23.57 -14.70 -18.50
CA PRO A 21 -23.05 -13.35 -18.22
C PRO A 21 -21.96 -13.36 -17.14
N VAL A 22 -22.15 -14.22 -16.13
CA VAL A 22 -21.22 -14.42 -15.02
C VAL A 22 -19.87 -14.99 -15.48
N LEU A 23 -19.87 -15.99 -16.37
CA LEU A 23 -18.62 -16.56 -16.88
C LEU A 23 -17.90 -15.58 -17.82
N ALA A 24 -18.64 -14.78 -18.58
CA ALA A 24 -18.06 -13.73 -19.41
C ALA A 24 -17.43 -12.61 -18.56
N GLU A 25 -18.09 -12.20 -17.48
CA GLU A 25 -17.58 -11.22 -16.53
C GLU A 25 -16.33 -11.72 -15.80
N PHE A 26 -16.33 -12.97 -15.37
CA PHE A 26 -15.18 -13.61 -14.71
C PHE A 26 -13.98 -13.78 -15.65
N LEU A 27 -14.21 -14.09 -16.92
CA LEU A 27 -13.13 -14.16 -17.90
C LEU A 27 -12.60 -12.78 -18.30
N ASN A 28 -13.45 -11.75 -18.31
CA ASN A 28 -13.04 -10.37 -18.55
C ASN A 28 -12.23 -9.76 -17.39
N SER A 29 -12.50 -10.17 -16.14
CA SER A 29 -11.73 -9.73 -14.97
C SER A 29 -10.36 -10.41 -14.87
N LEU A 30 -10.18 -11.56 -15.52
CA LEU A 30 -8.93 -12.30 -15.61
C LEU A 30 -8.16 -12.05 -16.91
N ALA A 31 -8.74 -11.32 -17.87
CA ALA A 31 -8.05 -10.93 -19.08
C ALA A 31 -6.86 -10.02 -18.72
N PRO A 32 -5.68 -10.22 -19.33
CA PRO A 32 -4.54 -9.33 -19.12
C PRO A 32 -4.96 -7.91 -19.48
N GLN A 33 -5.16 -7.08 -18.46
CA GLN A 33 -5.36 -5.65 -18.65
C GLN A 33 -4.08 -5.14 -19.31
N GLN A 34 -4.20 -4.65 -20.55
CA GLN A 34 -3.05 -4.05 -21.22
C GLN A 34 -2.55 -2.92 -20.31
N PRO A 35 -1.27 -2.92 -19.91
CA PRO A 35 -0.74 -1.84 -19.09
C PRO A 35 -0.97 -0.53 -19.84
N LEU A 36 -1.56 0.48 -19.17
CA LEU A 36 -1.81 1.78 -19.78
C LEU A 36 -0.51 2.30 -20.44
N THR A 37 -0.62 2.88 -21.63
CA THR A 37 0.51 3.51 -22.32
C THR A 37 0.99 4.75 -21.56
N LEU A 38 2.18 5.26 -21.86
CA LEU A 38 2.71 6.46 -21.22
C LEU A 38 1.74 7.65 -21.37
N GLU A 39 1.17 7.83 -22.56
CA GLU A 39 0.20 8.89 -22.88
C GLU A 39 -1.08 8.74 -22.06
N GLN A 40 -1.58 7.51 -21.91
CA GLN A 40 -2.77 7.24 -21.11
C GLN A 40 -2.51 7.46 -19.61
N ARG A 41 -1.31 7.10 -19.11
CA ARG A 41 -0.91 7.38 -17.73
C ARG A 41 -0.77 8.88 -17.48
N LEU A 42 -0.23 9.64 -18.43
CA LEU A 42 -0.11 11.10 -18.36
C LEU A 42 -1.46 11.82 -18.46
N ALA A 43 -2.39 11.27 -19.26
CA ALA A 43 -3.75 11.78 -19.37
C ALA A 43 -4.57 11.55 -18.10
N ALA A 44 -4.28 10.49 -17.35
CA ALA A 44 -4.92 10.18 -16.07
C ALA A 44 -4.41 11.01 -14.88
N LEU A 45 -3.33 11.79 -15.06
CA LEU A 45 -2.81 12.68 -14.01
C LEU A 45 -3.72 13.90 -13.82
N THR A 46 -3.85 14.32 -12.57
CA THR A 46 -4.40 15.64 -12.23
C THR A 46 -3.48 16.76 -12.76
N ASP A 47 -4.00 17.98 -12.93
CA ASP A 47 -3.17 19.10 -13.38
C ASP A 47 -2.04 19.45 -12.39
N SER A 48 -2.28 19.25 -11.09
CA SER A 48 -1.26 19.41 -10.06
C SER A 48 -0.18 18.32 -10.16
N ASP A 49 -0.55 17.05 -10.34
CA ASP A 49 0.40 15.97 -10.55
C ASP A 49 1.20 16.17 -11.84
N ARG A 50 0.56 16.61 -12.93
CA ARG A 50 1.24 16.92 -14.18
C ARG A 50 2.26 18.04 -13.98
N THR A 51 1.89 19.09 -13.26
CA THR A 51 2.79 20.21 -12.94
C THR A 51 3.97 19.75 -12.10
N PHE A 52 3.72 18.94 -11.08
CA PHE A 52 4.75 18.37 -10.22
C PHE A 52 5.69 17.44 -11.01
N MET A 53 5.16 16.53 -11.85
CA MET A 53 5.95 15.65 -12.71
C MET A 53 6.81 16.45 -13.70
N MET A 54 6.27 17.52 -14.28
CA MET A 54 7.03 18.39 -15.18
C MET A 54 8.16 19.13 -14.46
N GLN A 55 7.91 19.64 -13.25
CA GLN A 55 8.94 20.29 -12.44
C GLN A 55 10.05 19.28 -12.04
N LEU A 56 9.63 18.09 -11.59
CA LEU A 56 10.53 17.02 -11.20
C LEU A 56 11.40 16.56 -12.39
N SER A 57 10.78 16.38 -13.56
CA SER A 57 11.48 16.01 -14.80
C SER A 57 12.53 17.05 -15.20
N ARG A 58 12.19 18.35 -15.16
CA ARG A 58 13.15 19.43 -15.45
C ARG A 58 14.36 19.43 -14.51
N MET A 59 14.14 19.20 -13.22
CA MET A 59 15.24 19.16 -12.25
C MET A 59 16.16 17.95 -12.48
N VAL A 60 15.59 16.77 -12.73
CA VAL A 60 16.36 15.56 -13.04
C VAL A 60 17.11 15.73 -14.36
N GLN A 61 16.49 16.30 -15.40
CA GLN A 61 17.14 16.59 -16.68
C GLN A 61 18.32 17.55 -16.51
N ALA A 62 18.17 18.62 -15.72
CA ALA A 62 19.26 19.57 -15.47
C ALA A 62 20.46 18.90 -14.80
N VAL A 63 20.24 18.04 -13.79
CA VAL A 63 21.32 17.29 -13.13
C VAL A 63 21.95 16.26 -14.07
N MET A 64 21.15 15.58 -14.89
CA MET A 64 21.67 14.64 -15.89
C MET A 64 22.58 15.34 -16.90
N GLN A 65 22.17 16.50 -17.43
CA GLN A 65 22.97 17.28 -18.37
C GLN A 65 24.29 17.76 -17.75
N MET A 66 24.29 18.15 -16.47
CA MET A 66 25.54 18.49 -15.76
C MET A 66 26.47 17.28 -15.63
N ARG A 67 25.94 16.09 -15.37
CA ARG A 67 26.73 14.85 -15.29
C ARG A 67 27.32 14.45 -16.62
N ILE A 68 26.53 14.50 -17.69
CA ILE A 68 27.00 14.23 -19.06
C ILE A 68 28.13 15.21 -19.43
N ALA A 69 27.96 16.51 -19.14
CA ALA A 69 29.00 17.51 -19.39
C ALA A 69 30.29 17.27 -18.58
N ALA A 70 30.18 16.65 -17.40
CA ALA A 70 31.30 16.22 -16.58
C ALA A 70 31.88 14.85 -16.98
N GLY A 71 31.32 14.18 -18.01
CA GLY A 71 31.73 12.85 -18.45
C GLY A 71 31.21 11.70 -17.59
N ASP A 72 30.23 11.93 -16.71
CA ASP A 72 29.63 10.90 -15.87
C ASP A 72 28.43 10.24 -16.57
N GLN A 73 28.66 8.99 -17.00
CA GLN A 73 27.67 8.12 -17.68
C GLN A 73 27.25 6.93 -16.81
N SER A 74 27.40 7.04 -15.48
CA SER A 74 27.23 5.91 -14.56
C SER A 74 25.77 5.54 -14.23
N GLN A 75 24.81 6.42 -14.50
CA GLN A 75 23.41 6.26 -14.09
C GLN A 75 22.43 6.64 -15.20
N GLY A 76 21.32 5.90 -15.29
CA GLY A 76 20.16 6.29 -16.11
C GLY A 76 19.21 7.23 -15.38
N TYR A 77 18.18 7.75 -16.06
CA TYR A 77 17.20 8.66 -15.45
C TYR A 77 16.49 8.05 -14.24
N TYR A 78 16.16 6.76 -14.27
CA TYR A 78 15.50 6.08 -13.15
C TYR A 78 16.36 6.02 -11.89
N ASP A 79 17.66 5.74 -12.04
CA ASP A 79 18.59 5.71 -10.91
C ASP A 79 18.81 7.11 -10.35
N LEU A 80 18.93 8.11 -11.24
CA LEU A 80 19.12 9.49 -10.84
C LEU A 80 17.92 10.06 -10.08
N VAL A 81 16.69 9.85 -10.57
CA VAL A 81 15.47 10.30 -9.87
C VAL A 81 15.28 9.54 -8.56
N THR A 82 15.68 8.26 -8.50
CA THR A 82 15.67 7.47 -7.26
C THR A 82 16.65 8.00 -6.22
N GLN A 83 17.84 8.40 -6.65
CA GLN A 83 18.85 8.99 -5.78
C GLN A 83 18.39 10.36 -5.26
N MET A 84 17.88 11.23 -6.12
CA MET A 84 17.51 12.60 -5.75
C MET A 84 16.19 12.69 -4.99
N TYR A 85 15.25 11.80 -5.31
CA TYR A 85 13.87 11.88 -4.84
C TYR A 85 13.38 10.53 -4.31
N GLY A 86 14.20 9.86 -3.50
CA GLY A 86 13.86 8.54 -2.93
C GLY A 86 12.54 8.51 -2.14
N LYS A 87 12.12 9.66 -1.59
CA LYS A 87 10.82 9.87 -0.92
C LYS A 87 9.62 9.95 -1.88
N VAL A 88 9.83 10.24 -3.16
CA VAL A 88 8.78 10.20 -4.19
C VAL A 88 8.47 8.75 -4.52
N SER A 89 7.19 8.42 -4.72
CA SER A 89 6.77 7.04 -4.95
C SER A 89 7.51 6.40 -6.13
N PRO A 90 7.81 5.08 -6.07
CA PRO A 90 8.49 4.37 -7.16
C PRO A 90 7.79 4.54 -8.52
N SER A 91 6.45 4.56 -8.53
CA SER A 91 5.63 4.78 -9.72
C SER A 91 5.82 6.17 -10.33
N LYS A 92 5.83 7.24 -9.51
CA LYS A 92 6.06 8.62 -9.98
C LYS A 92 7.50 8.82 -10.45
N ARG A 93 8.48 8.24 -9.74
CA ARG A 93 9.88 8.20 -10.16
C ARG A 93 10.05 7.50 -11.51
N ARG A 94 9.39 6.35 -11.67
CA ARG A 94 9.39 5.60 -12.93
C ARG A 94 8.75 6.39 -14.05
N LEU A 95 7.63 7.06 -13.79
CA LEU A 95 6.96 7.90 -14.77
C LEU A 95 7.83 9.08 -15.19
N VAL A 96 8.52 9.75 -14.27
CA VAL A 96 9.50 10.80 -14.60
C VAL A 96 10.65 10.25 -15.46
N ALA A 97 11.19 9.09 -15.11
CA ALA A 97 12.22 8.46 -15.93
C ALA A 97 11.71 8.11 -17.34
N GLU A 98 10.50 7.55 -17.45
CA GLU A 98 9.85 7.23 -18.74
C GLU A 98 9.55 8.49 -19.57
N ILE A 99 9.14 9.60 -18.94
CA ILE A 99 8.97 10.90 -19.60
C ILE A 99 10.32 11.40 -20.15
N LEU A 100 11.37 11.33 -19.34
CA LEU A 100 12.70 11.80 -19.71
C LEU A 100 13.30 10.94 -20.83
N ASP A 101 13.21 9.61 -20.73
CA ASP A 101 13.62 8.67 -21.78
C ASP A 101 12.87 8.90 -23.10
N ALA A 102 11.56 9.19 -23.05
CA ALA A 102 10.77 9.48 -24.25
C ALA A 102 11.09 10.85 -24.86
N SER A 103 11.52 11.82 -24.05
CA SER A 103 11.76 13.19 -24.49
C SER A 103 13.20 13.49 -24.90
N ASP A 104 14.16 12.86 -24.23
CA ASP A 104 15.60 13.12 -24.32
C ASP A 104 16.35 11.82 -23.98
N PRO A 105 16.23 10.77 -24.84
CA PRO A 105 16.83 9.47 -24.60
C PRO A 105 18.35 9.60 -24.47
N LEU A 106 18.93 8.86 -23.52
CA LEU A 106 20.38 8.88 -23.32
C LEU A 106 21.08 8.18 -24.50
N ASP A 107 22.08 8.84 -25.09
CA ASP A 107 22.93 8.27 -26.16
C ASP A 107 23.98 7.26 -25.62
N PHE A 108 23.88 6.90 -24.34
CA PHE A 108 24.78 5.97 -23.67
C PHE A 108 24.01 4.97 -22.81
N GLU A 109 24.55 3.77 -22.72
CA GLU A 109 24.09 2.77 -21.76
C GLU A 109 24.73 3.05 -20.39
N PRO A 110 23.94 3.18 -19.30
CA PRO A 110 24.49 3.41 -17.97
C PRO A 110 25.52 2.35 -17.60
N THR A 111 26.75 2.78 -17.31
CA THR A 111 27.79 1.82 -16.93
C THR A 111 27.52 1.33 -15.50
N HIS A 112 26.98 0.12 -15.35
CA HIS A 112 26.88 -0.54 -14.06
C HIS A 112 28.29 -0.70 -13.45
N ILE A 113 28.67 0.17 -12.51
CA ILE A 113 29.82 -0.09 -11.65
C ILE A 113 29.42 -1.23 -10.71
N LYS A 114 29.68 -2.47 -11.14
CA LYS A 114 29.72 -3.63 -10.26
C LYS A 114 30.78 -3.35 -9.20
N LYS A 115 30.38 -2.97 -7.99
CA LYS A 115 31.27 -3.13 -6.83
C LYS A 115 31.49 -4.63 -6.63
N PRO A 116 32.74 -5.15 -6.65
CA PRO A 116 33.02 -6.53 -6.29
C PRO A 116 32.57 -6.76 -4.84
N ARG A 117 31.80 -7.82 -4.63
CA ARG A 117 31.01 -8.05 -3.41
C ARG A 117 31.73 -8.86 -2.33
N GLU A 118 33.06 -8.92 -2.33
CA GLU A 118 33.77 -9.95 -1.54
C GLU A 118 34.90 -9.47 -0.61
N ASP A 119 35.16 -8.17 -0.43
CA ASP A 119 36.25 -7.75 0.49
C ASP A 119 35.94 -6.51 1.36
N VAL A 120 34.68 -6.34 1.75
CA VAL A 120 34.24 -5.23 2.64
C VAL A 120 33.40 -5.77 3.81
N THR A 121 33.57 -7.04 4.17
CA THR A 121 32.89 -7.63 5.34
C THR A 121 33.67 -7.48 6.64
N SER A 122 34.93 -7.03 6.62
CA SER A 122 35.80 -7.04 7.81
C SER A 122 36.28 -5.70 8.35
N SER A 123 36.06 -4.55 7.69
CA SER A 123 36.54 -3.25 8.22
C SER A 123 35.44 -2.23 8.57
N PHE A 124 34.16 -2.58 8.41
CA PHE A 124 33.04 -1.68 8.71
C PHE A 124 32.42 -1.87 10.11
N TYR A 125 32.81 -2.92 10.84
CA TYR A 125 32.23 -3.25 12.15
C TYR A 125 32.90 -2.60 13.36
N ASP A 126 33.90 -1.74 13.17
CA ASP A 126 34.71 -1.20 14.29
C ASP A 126 34.51 0.29 14.58
N SER A 127 33.45 0.91 14.03
CA SER A 127 33.06 2.29 14.37
C SER A 127 31.81 2.31 15.28
N PRO A 128 31.90 2.82 16.52
CA PRO A 128 30.80 2.82 17.49
C PRO A 128 29.56 3.64 17.10
N GLU A 129 29.64 4.48 16.06
CA GLU A 129 28.64 5.53 15.75
C GLU A 129 27.68 5.20 14.59
N MET A 130 27.78 4.01 13.98
CA MET A 130 26.93 3.58 12.85
C MET A 130 26.16 2.27 13.13
N GLN A 131 25.72 2.07 14.37
CA GLN A 131 24.68 1.09 14.72
C GLN A 131 23.32 1.77 14.82
N VAL A 132 22.76 2.21 13.70
CA VAL A 132 21.31 2.41 13.60
C VAL A 132 20.82 1.45 12.53
N ALA A 133 20.39 0.28 12.98
CA ALA A 133 19.75 -0.71 12.12
C ALA A 133 18.54 -0.10 11.39
N PRO A 134 18.18 -0.60 10.19
CA PRO A 134 16.87 -0.30 9.62
C PRO A 134 15.80 -0.66 10.66
N LYS A 135 14.93 0.28 11.03
CA LYS A 135 13.79 -0.03 11.91
C LYS A 135 12.96 -1.13 11.23
N GLU A 136 12.99 -2.34 11.77
CA GLU A 136 12.27 -3.48 11.21
C GLU A 136 10.74 -3.21 11.16
N PRO A 137 9.98 -3.89 10.29
CA PRO A 137 8.52 -3.76 10.22
C PRO A 137 7.80 -3.91 11.57
N GLN A 138 8.37 -4.73 12.46
CA GLN A 138 7.88 -4.90 13.82
C GLN A 138 8.03 -3.64 14.67
N GLN A 139 9.14 -2.91 14.52
CA GLN A 139 9.39 -1.67 15.24
C GLN A 139 8.51 -0.53 14.74
N MET A 140 8.29 -0.41 13.42
CA MET A 140 7.35 0.57 12.88
C MET A 140 5.90 0.30 13.31
N ASN A 141 5.49 -0.97 13.36
CA ASN A 141 4.17 -1.35 13.86
C ASN A 141 4.03 -1.05 15.37
N ALA A 142 5.09 -1.27 16.16
CA ALA A 142 5.10 -0.92 17.58
C ALA A 142 4.98 0.60 17.78
N ASP A 143 5.76 1.40 17.05
CA ASP A 143 5.72 2.87 17.09
C ASP A 143 4.32 3.41 16.69
N PHE A 144 3.66 2.78 15.70
CA PHE A 144 2.28 3.13 15.33
C PHE A 144 1.27 2.75 16.42
N LEU A 145 1.34 1.52 16.94
CA LEU A 145 0.43 1.01 17.98
C LEU A 145 0.51 1.83 19.26
N GLU A 146 1.70 2.29 19.65
CA GLU A 146 1.89 3.16 20.81
C GLU A 146 1.17 4.51 20.62
N ARG A 147 1.37 5.17 19.47
CA ARG A 147 0.68 6.43 19.15
C ARG A 147 -0.84 6.24 19.10
N LEU A 148 -1.31 5.14 18.52
CA LEU A 148 -2.73 4.85 18.40
C LEU A 148 -3.34 4.62 19.80
N THR A 149 -2.69 3.80 20.62
CA THR A 149 -3.09 3.56 22.01
C THR A 149 -3.15 4.85 22.83
N GLN A 150 -2.16 5.74 22.68
CA GLN A 150 -2.17 7.04 23.36
C GLN A 150 -3.35 7.92 22.90
N SER A 151 -3.74 7.84 21.63
CA SER A 151 -4.89 8.57 21.09
C SER A 151 -6.23 8.02 21.57
N GLU A 152 -6.39 6.69 21.55
CA GLU A 152 -7.65 6.01 21.85
C GLU A 152 -7.98 6.03 23.36
N SER A 153 -6.98 5.79 24.21
CA SER A 153 -7.22 5.60 25.64
C SER A 153 -6.21 6.30 26.56
N SER A 154 -5.29 7.10 26.01
CA SER A 154 -4.16 7.64 26.76
C SER A 154 -3.30 6.56 27.44
N GLY A 155 -3.23 5.36 26.85
CA GLY A 155 -2.47 4.24 27.41
C GLY A 155 -3.24 3.38 28.43
N ASP A 156 -4.49 3.71 28.75
CA ASP A 156 -5.28 2.93 29.70
C ASP A 156 -5.82 1.65 29.04
N SER A 157 -5.31 0.50 29.45
CA SER A 157 -5.77 -0.82 29.00
C SER A 157 -7.12 -1.24 29.59
N ASN A 158 -7.65 -0.50 30.58
CA ASN A 158 -8.95 -0.73 31.18
C ASN A 158 -10.01 0.25 30.70
N ALA A 159 -9.66 1.13 29.75
CA ALA A 159 -10.58 2.12 29.22
C ALA A 159 -11.82 1.46 28.60
N GLU A 160 -12.97 2.12 28.78
CA GLU A 160 -14.24 1.69 28.22
C GLU A 160 -15.10 2.91 27.90
N ILE A 161 -15.68 2.91 26.71
CA ILE A 161 -16.73 3.86 26.34
C ILE A 161 -17.96 3.11 25.83
N THR A 162 -19.12 3.73 26.01
CA THR A 162 -20.37 3.32 25.37
C THR A 162 -20.86 4.49 24.54
N ILE A 163 -21.09 4.24 23.25
CA ILE A 163 -21.56 5.27 22.32
C ILE A 163 -23.10 5.33 22.34
N LYS A 164 -23.71 6.32 21.69
CA LYS A 164 -25.16 6.60 21.80
C LYS A 164 -26.05 5.44 21.39
N ASP A 165 -25.59 4.61 20.46
CA ASP A 165 -26.32 3.42 20.00
C ASP A 165 -26.19 2.19 20.93
N GLY A 166 -25.49 2.34 22.06
CA GLY A 166 -25.30 1.29 23.06
C GLY A 166 -24.14 0.35 22.78
N ARG A 167 -23.41 0.52 21.66
CA ARG A 167 -22.18 -0.25 21.42
C ARG A 167 -21.10 0.14 22.41
N ARG A 168 -20.42 -0.88 22.91
CA ARG A 168 -19.36 -0.78 23.90
C ARG A 168 -18.00 -1.06 23.26
N TYR A 169 -17.03 -0.23 23.59
CA TYR A 169 -15.64 -0.32 23.12
C TYR A 169 -14.71 -0.39 24.33
N VAL A 170 -13.74 -1.30 24.31
CA VAL A 170 -12.95 -1.66 25.49
C VAL A 170 -11.47 -1.82 25.19
N GLY A 171 -10.65 -1.60 26.20
CA GLY A 171 -9.21 -1.81 26.13
C GLY A 171 -8.45 -0.63 25.56
N ALA A 172 -7.14 -0.78 25.45
CA ALA A 172 -6.20 0.28 25.10
C ALA A 172 -6.47 0.90 23.71
N LEU A 173 -7.02 0.09 22.80
CA LEU A 173 -7.37 0.50 21.43
C LEU A 173 -8.89 0.56 21.21
N GLN A 174 -9.68 0.62 22.28
CA GLN A 174 -11.14 0.78 22.21
C GLN A 174 -11.79 -0.18 21.21
N PHE A 175 -11.60 -1.49 21.36
CA PHE A 175 -12.18 -2.48 20.46
C PHE A 175 -13.66 -2.72 20.73
N GLY A 176 -14.49 -2.60 19.69
CA GLY A 176 -15.90 -2.98 19.72
C GLY A 176 -16.14 -4.48 19.50
N ASP A 177 -17.28 -4.98 19.98
CA ASP A 177 -17.63 -6.41 19.91
C ASP A 177 -17.58 -6.99 18.49
N ALA A 178 -18.02 -6.23 17.48
CA ALA A 178 -17.98 -6.66 16.08
C ALA A 178 -16.56 -7.01 15.61
N ARG A 179 -15.56 -6.22 16.01
CA ARG A 179 -14.17 -6.48 15.60
C ARG A 179 -13.54 -7.62 16.40
N LEU A 180 -13.89 -7.74 17.68
CA LEU A 180 -13.50 -8.88 18.51
C LEU A 180 -14.13 -10.18 17.99
N LEU A 181 -15.35 -10.13 17.44
CA LEU A 181 -15.99 -11.27 16.79
C LEU A 181 -15.22 -11.71 15.53
N ASP A 182 -14.71 -10.77 14.72
CA ASP A 182 -13.85 -11.13 13.59
C ASP A 182 -12.59 -11.87 14.04
N TYR A 183 -11.93 -11.39 15.10
CA TYR A 183 -10.75 -12.04 15.67
C TYR A 183 -11.07 -13.45 16.16
N LYS A 184 -12.17 -13.61 16.91
CA LYS A 184 -12.64 -14.92 17.41
C LYS A 184 -12.90 -15.90 16.27
N LYS A 185 -13.53 -15.46 15.19
CA LYS A 185 -13.76 -16.28 14.00
C LYS A 185 -12.46 -16.66 13.28
N ALA A 186 -11.51 -15.74 13.20
CA ALA A 186 -10.24 -15.97 12.49
C ALA A 186 -9.30 -16.93 13.23
N THR A 187 -9.36 -16.95 14.57
CA THR A 187 -8.43 -17.70 15.42
C THR A 187 -9.03 -18.92 16.11
N GLY A 188 -10.37 -19.03 16.13
CA GLY A 188 -11.08 -20.05 16.89
C GLY A 188 -11.14 -19.79 18.41
N SER A 189 -10.70 -18.61 18.87
CA SER A 189 -10.77 -18.24 20.29
C SER A 189 -12.19 -17.91 20.75
N SER A 190 -12.45 -18.02 22.05
CA SER A 190 -13.70 -17.60 22.68
C SER A 190 -13.41 -16.77 23.93
N PHE A 191 -14.02 -15.59 24.01
CA PHE A 191 -13.96 -14.67 25.15
C PHE A 191 -15.05 -13.60 25.02
N THR A 192 -15.40 -13.00 26.16
CA THR A 192 -16.26 -11.83 26.35
C THR A 192 -15.45 -10.54 26.31
N GLN A 193 -16.13 -9.39 26.15
CA GLN A 193 -15.46 -8.08 26.21
C GLN A 193 -14.83 -7.79 27.59
N ASP A 194 -15.39 -8.33 28.68
CA ASP A 194 -14.83 -8.18 30.02
C ASP A 194 -13.55 -8.99 30.20
N GLU A 195 -13.53 -10.24 29.72
CA GLU A 195 -12.33 -11.07 29.69
C GLU A 195 -11.24 -10.43 28.81
N PHE A 196 -11.63 -9.86 27.66
CA PHE A 196 -10.71 -9.12 26.80
C PHE A 196 -10.11 -7.90 27.49
N LYS A 197 -10.94 -7.08 28.15
CA LYS A 197 -10.49 -5.88 28.85
C LYS A 197 -9.53 -6.22 30.00
N ALA A 198 -9.76 -7.33 30.70
CA ALA A 198 -8.95 -7.76 31.83
C ALA A 198 -7.61 -8.43 31.44
N ASP A 199 -7.41 -8.80 30.17
CA ASP A 199 -6.22 -9.54 29.70
C ASP A 199 -5.40 -8.71 28.72
N SER A 200 -4.36 -8.02 29.22
CA SER A 200 -3.47 -7.20 28.40
C SER A 200 -2.73 -8.00 27.32
N ALA A 201 -2.35 -9.25 27.61
CA ALA A 201 -1.66 -10.10 26.64
C ALA A 201 -2.61 -10.51 25.50
N LEU A 202 -3.90 -10.67 25.77
CA LEU A 202 -4.92 -10.84 24.73
C LEU A 202 -5.12 -9.55 23.94
N GLN A 203 -5.12 -8.37 24.57
CA GLN A 203 -5.18 -7.08 23.86
C GLN A 203 -4.02 -6.93 22.87
N ASP A 204 -2.79 -7.25 23.27
CA ASP A 204 -1.61 -7.19 22.40
C ASP A 204 -1.75 -8.12 21.18
N LYS A 205 -2.24 -9.35 21.38
CA LYS A 205 -2.48 -10.31 20.30
C LYS A 205 -3.55 -9.82 19.32
N VAL A 206 -4.65 -9.28 19.84
CA VAL A 206 -5.73 -8.72 19.02
C VAL A 206 -5.25 -7.49 18.27
N ALA A 207 -4.45 -6.62 18.90
CA ALA A 207 -3.86 -5.43 18.27
C ALA A 207 -2.94 -5.80 17.10
N ALA A 208 -1.99 -6.72 17.32
CA ALA A 208 -1.09 -7.19 16.28
C ALA A 208 -1.84 -7.84 15.11
N TRP A 209 -2.83 -8.69 15.40
CA TRP A 209 -3.70 -9.27 14.38
C TRP A 209 -4.51 -8.21 13.62
N HIS A 210 -5.04 -7.22 14.33
CA HIS A 210 -5.84 -6.15 13.77
C HIS A 210 -5.06 -5.35 12.73
N ILE A 211 -3.83 -4.94 13.05
CA ILE A 211 -2.94 -4.23 12.12
C ILE A 211 -2.57 -5.10 10.93
N ALA A 212 -2.21 -6.36 11.13
CA ALA A 212 -1.89 -7.27 10.04
C ALA A 212 -3.08 -7.48 9.08
N ASP A 213 -4.31 -7.59 9.60
CA ASP A 213 -5.52 -7.74 8.78
C ASP A 213 -5.88 -6.44 8.02
N ILE A 214 -5.63 -5.27 8.60
CA ILE A 214 -5.76 -3.98 7.92
C ILE A 214 -4.71 -3.85 6.83
N ASP A 215 -3.46 -4.16 7.13
CA ASP A 215 -2.34 -4.12 6.19
C ASP A 215 -2.60 -4.98 4.96
N LYS A 216 -3.05 -6.21 5.15
CA LYS A 216 -3.48 -7.08 4.06
C LYS A 216 -4.57 -6.45 3.20
N THR A 217 -5.45 -5.67 3.82
CA THR A 217 -6.53 -4.96 3.12
C THR A 217 -6.02 -3.76 2.33
N ILE A 218 -5.06 -3.01 2.89
CA ILE A 218 -4.34 -1.91 2.22
C ILE A 218 -3.59 -2.48 1.01
N ASP A 219 -2.81 -3.53 1.20
CA ASP A 219 -2.03 -4.17 0.13
C ASP A 219 -2.96 -4.70 -0.99
N GLY A 220 -4.12 -5.23 -0.63
CA GLY A 220 -5.15 -5.68 -1.57
C GLY A 220 -5.86 -4.55 -2.36
N LEU A 221 -5.72 -3.29 -1.95
CA LEU A 221 -6.19 -2.14 -2.74
C LEU A 221 -5.20 -1.74 -3.85
N GLY A 222 -3.95 -2.18 -3.75
CA GLY A 222 -2.90 -1.96 -4.74
C GLY A 222 -2.70 -0.48 -5.07
N ILE A 223 -2.64 -0.17 -6.36
CA ILE A 223 -2.36 1.18 -6.88
C ILE A 223 -3.29 2.28 -6.35
N ASN A 224 -4.49 1.94 -5.87
CA ASN A 224 -5.41 2.93 -5.29
C ASN A 224 -4.85 3.55 -3.99
N THR A 225 -3.88 2.91 -3.35
CA THR A 225 -3.20 3.43 -2.16
C THR A 225 -1.92 4.21 -2.49
N ASP A 226 -1.58 4.35 -3.78
CA ASP A 226 -0.41 5.13 -4.20
C ASP A 226 -0.60 6.61 -3.83
N GLY A 227 0.26 7.12 -2.95
CA GLY A 227 0.18 8.49 -2.44
C GLY A 227 -0.43 8.62 -1.05
N TYR A 228 -0.95 7.52 -0.50
CA TYR A 228 -1.37 7.47 0.89
C TYR A 228 -0.24 6.97 1.81
N ASP A 229 -0.13 7.57 2.98
CA ASP A 229 0.69 7.09 4.08
C ASP A 229 0.05 5.86 4.71
N ARG A 230 0.87 4.83 4.99
CA ARG A 230 0.38 3.55 5.49
C ARG A 230 -0.21 3.67 6.89
N ASP A 231 0.41 4.43 7.78
CA ASP A 231 -0.08 4.64 9.14
C ASP A 231 -1.34 5.51 9.15
N GLY A 232 -1.42 6.49 8.24
CA GLY A 232 -2.65 7.22 7.97
C GLY A 232 -3.79 6.28 7.57
N LEU A 233 -3.57 5.36 6.63
CA LEU A 233 -4.59 4.39 6.22
C LEU A 233 -4.95 3.39 7.32
N ARG A 234 -3.96 2.96 8.13
CA ARG A 234 -4.22 2.13 9.30
C ARG A 234 -5.16 2.83 10.28
N ALA A 235 -4.93 4.11 10.55
CA ALA A 235 -5.79 4.92 11.41
C ALA A 235 -7.20 5.11 10.82
N VAL A 236 -7.32 5.38 9.52
CA VAL A 236 -8.61 5.45 8.82
C VAL A 236 -9.39 4.14 8.95
N ALA A 237 -8.72 3.00 8.78
CA ALA A 237 -9.34 1.69 8.94
C ALA A 237 -9.68 1.34 10.38
N HIS A 238 -8.91 1.85 11.35
CA HIS A 238 -9.21 1.70 12.77
C HIS A 238 -10.52 2.41 13.13
N LEU A 239 -10.65 3.69 12.74
CA LEU A 239 -11.82 4.52 13.02
C LEU A 239 -13.05 4.12 12.18
N GLY A 240 -12.90 4.05 10.85
CA GLY A 240 -13.99 3.85 9.89
C GLY A 240 -14.25 2.39 9.51
N GLY A 241 -13.45 1.46 10.03
CA GLY A 241 -13.44 0.07 9.59
C GLY A 241 -12.82 -0.10 8.19
N LYS A 242 -12.51 -1.35 7.84
CA LYS A 242 -11.90 -1.73 6.55
C LYS A 242 -12.72 -1.26 5.35
N HIS A 243 -14.05 -1.35 5.42
CA HIS A 243 -14.93 -0.90 4.33
C HIS A 243 -14.96 0.62 4.19
N GLY A 244 -14.96 1.35 5.32
CA GLY A 244 -14.86 2.81 5.34
C GLY A 244 -13.56 3.28 4.71
N MET A 245 -12.42 2.69 5.10
CA MET A 245 -11.11 2.95 4.49
C MET A 245 -11.12 2.70 2.98
N LYS A 246 -11.67 1.57 2.51
CA LYS A 246 -11.77 1.30 1.06
C LYS A 246 -12.55 2.39 0.33
N LYS A 247 -13.65 2.88 0.90
CA LYS A 247 -14.43 3.97 0.32
C LYS A 247 -13.63 5.28 0.32
N PHE A 248 -13.02 5.64 1.45
CA PHE A 248 -12.17 6.83 1.59
C PHE A 248 -11.08 6.86 0.51
N VAL A 249 -10.34 5.75 0.35
CA VAL A 249 -9.28 5.62 -0.67
C VAL A 249 -9.86 5.74 -2.09
N ARG A 250 -10.94 5.02 -2.40
CA ARG A 250 -11.55 5.04 -3.75
C ARG A 250 -12.16 6.37 -4.13
N SER A 251 -12.60 7.15 -3.15
CA SER A 251 -13.14 8.48 -3.34
C SER A 251 -12.08 9.57 -3.21
N ASN A 252 -10.80 9.20 -3.11
CA ASN A 252 -9.69 10.14 -2.89
C ASN A 252 -9.95 11.12 -1.72
N GLY A 253 -10.47 10.60 -0.60
CA GLY A 253 -10.80 11.39 0.59
C GLY A 253 -12.20 12.03 0.62
N GLU A 254 -12.98 12.06 -0.47
CA GLU A 254 -14.33 12.67 -0.45
C GLU A 254 -15.32 11.95 0.49
N TYR A 255 -15.24 10.62 0.58
CA TYR A 255 -15.94 9.85 1.59
C TYR A 255 -15.25 10.01 2.94
N ASN A 256 -15.65 11.03 3.70
CA ASN A 256 -15.05 11.39 4.98
C ASN A 256 -16.09 11.56 6.10
N PRO A 257 -16.77 10.47 6.54
CA PRO A 257 -17.66 10.54 7.69
C PRO A 257 -16.89 10.80 8.99
N SER A 258 -17.57 11.40 9.97
CA SER A 258 -17.05 11.57 11.33
C SER A 258 -17.62 10.56 12.31
N ASP A 259 -16.85 10.28 13.36
CA ASP A 259 -17.31 9.59 14.56
C ASP A 259 -18.29 10.46 15.40
N GLU A 260 -18.75 9.93 16.53
CA GLU A 260 -19.68 10.65 17.41
C GLU A 260 -19.06 11.86 18.12
N LEU A 261 -17.73 11.94 18.18
CA LEU A 261 -16.98 13.06 18.76
C LEU A 261 -16.66 14.14 17.70
N GLY A 262 -17.03 13.91 16.44
CA GLY A 262 -16.82 14.81 15.33
C GLY A 262 -15.50 14.57 14.58
N THR A 263 -14.70 13.58 14.97
CA THR A 263 -13.43 13.28 14.32
C THR A 263 -13.68 12.55 13.00
N SER A 264 -13.20 13.11 11.89
CA SER A 264 -13.36 12.53 10.57
C SER A 264 -12.28 11.50 10.23
N LEU A 265 -12.51 10.69 9.18
CA LEU A 265 -11.49 9.78 8.65
C LEU A 265 -10.24 10.54 8.23
N GLN A 266 -10.38 11.71 7.60
CA GLN A 266 -9.27 12.57 7.21
C GLN A 266 -8.52 13.10 8.44
N ASP A 267 -9.21 13.48 9.51
CA ASP A 267 -8.55 13.94 10.75
C ASP A 267 -7.66 12.82 11.34
N TYR A 268 -8.16 11.58 11.34
CA TYR A 268 -7.36 10.42 11.75
C TYR A 268 -6.22 10.14 10.78
N TYR A 269 -6.47 10.23 9.47
CA TYR A 269 -5.41 10.08 8.48
C TYR A 269 -4.27 11.07 8.73
N ASP A 270 -4.58 12.37 8.84
CA ASP A 270 -3.59 13.44 9.00
C ASP A 270 -2.84 13.36 10.34
N LYS A 271 -3.53 12.92 11.40
CA LYS A 271 -2.93 12.73 12.74
C LYS A 271 -1.87 11.64 12.75
N PHE A 272 -2.11 10.56 12.00
CA PHE A 272 -1.29 9.34 12.07
C PHE A 272 -0.33 9.17 10.91
N ALA A 273 -0.61 9.84 9.78
CA ALA A 273 0.30 9.93 8.67
C ALA A 273 1.63 10.50 9.16
N VAL A 274 2.72 9.75 8.97
CA VAL A 274 4.05 10.26 9.30
C VAL A 274 4.33 11.39 8.32
N GLN A 275 4.30 12.64 8.81
CA GLN A 275 4.67 13.80 8.01
C GLN A 275 6.09 13.58 7.46
N SER A 276 6.15 13.35 6.14
CA SER A 276 7.37 13.02 5.40
C SER A 276 8.05 14.24 4.81
#